data_AF-A0A975RYB2-F1
#
_entry.id   AF-A0A975RYB2-F1
#
_cell.length_a   1.000
_cell.length_b   1.000
_cell.length_c   1.000
_cell.angle_alpha   90.00
_cell.angle_beta   90.00
_cell.angle_gamma   90.00
#
_symmetry.space_group_name_H-M   'P 1'
#
loop_
_entity.id
_entity.type
_entity.pdbx_description
1 polymer ?
#
loop_
_entity_poly.entity_id
_entity_poly.type
_entity_poly.pdbx_seq_one_letter_code
_entity_poly.pdbx_strand_id
1 'polypeptide(L)'
;MRFMMLMIPLGYETAPPDTQLDPERVAAMMKYNEALKDAGILITLDGLHPPSMGARVSFATGKPVVTDGPFAEAKEVLGGYWMIEVASRDEAIAWARKCPASENEIIEIRQVQEMTDFPEEVQQAAAGFAELREGVNPCERPFPEYAASDLYRRLM
;
A
#
# COMPACT_ATOMS: atom_id res chain seq x y z
N MET A 1 7.83 8.10 15.21
CA MET A 1 7.92 8.51 13.78
C MET A 1 7.38 7.38 12.93
N ARG A 2 6.64 7.69 11.87
CA ARG A 2 6.01 6.66 11.03
C ARG A 2 6.85 6.36 9.80
N PHE A 3 6.94 5.08 9.45
CA PHE A 3 7.65 4.60 8.27
C PHE A 3 6.78 3.63 7.48
N MET A 4 6.80 3.78 6.16
CA MET A 4 6.33 2.78 5.22
C MET A 4 7.47 1.82 4.90
N MET A 5 7.20 0.52 5.00
CA MET A 5 8.02 -0.55 4.44
C MET A 5 7.28 -1.10 3.23
N LEU A 6 7.84 -0.92 2.04
CA LEU A 6 7.21 -1.27 0.76
C LEU A 6 7.88 -2.53 0.21
N MET A 7 7.12 -3.61 0.10
CA MET A 7 7.62 -4.88 -0.43
C MET A 7 7.61 -4.84 -1.96
N ILE A 8 8.76 -5.07 -2.57
CA ILE A 8 8.98 -5.13 -4.02
C ILE A 8 9.51 -6.52 -4.35
N PRO A 9 8.65 -7.47 -4.72
CA PRO A 9 9.07 -8.78 -5.21
C PRO A 9 9.42 -8.66 -6.70
N LEU A 10 10.69 -8.89 -7.05
CA LEU A 10 11.11 -8.90 -8.45
C LEU A 10 10.41 -10.06 -9.19
N GLY A 11 9.81 -9.75 -10.35
CA GLY A 11 8.99 -10.67 -11.15
C GLY A 11 7.47 -10.52 -10.90
N TYR A 12 7.07 -9.83 -9.83
CA TYR A 12 5.65 -9.65 -9.48
C TYR A 12 4.88 -8.81 -10.51
N GLU A 13 5.59 -8.03 -11.33
CA GLU A 13 5.04 -7.26 -12.44
C GLU A 13 4.38 -8.13 -13.53
N THR A 14 4.74 -9.42 -13.58
CA THR A 14 4.19 -10.42 -14.51
C THR A 14 3.36 -11.50 -13.83
N ALA A 15 3.15 -11.40 -12.51
CA ALA A 15 2.44 -12.42 -11.76
C ALA A 15 0.98 -12.57 -12.24
N PRO A 16 0.45 -13.81 -12.40
CA PRO A 16 -0.91 -14.01 -12.83
C PRO A 16 -1.92 -13.65 -11.71
N PRO A 17 -3.16 -13.26 -12.04
CA PRO A 17 -4.17 -12.86 -11.05
C PRO A 17 -4.47 -13.90 -9.96
N ASP A 18 -4.31 -15.18 -10.30
CA ASP A 18 -4.52 -16.34 -9.43
C ASP A 18 -3.23 -16.84 -8.76
N THR A 19 -2.21 -15.99 -8.66
CA THR A 19 -0.94 -16.30 -7.98
C THR A 19 -1.21 -16.90 -6.60
N GLN A 20 -0.84 -18.17 -6.44
CA GLN A 20 -0.98 -18.88 -5.19
C GLN A 20 0.21 -18.56 -4.27
N LEU A 21 -0.10 -18.22 -3.02
CA LEU A 21 0.91 -18.03 -2.01
C LEU A 21 1.30 -19.38 -1.40
N ASP A 22 2.59 -19.59 -1.24
CA ASP A 22 3.13 -20.75 -0.54
C ASP A 22 2.74 -20.69 0.95
N PRO A 23 1.99 -21.69 1.49
CA PRO A 23 1.55 -21.70 2.88
C PRO A 23 2.68 -21.57 3.91
N GLU A 24 3.85 -22.14 3.65
CA GLU A 24 4.99 -22.05 4.58
C GLU A 24 5.53 -20.62 4.65
N ARG A 25 5.64 -19.95 3.50
CA ARG A 25 6.05 -18.55 3.42
C ARG A 25 5.02 -17.63 4.08
N VAL A 26 3.73 -17.90 3.87
CA VAL A 26 2.65 -17.16 4.53
C VAL A 26 2.74 -17.32 6.04
N ALA A 27 2.94 -18.54 6.55
CA ALA A 27 3.09 -18.78 7.99
C ALA A 27 4.32 -18.07 8.59
N ALA A 28 5.45 -18.06 7.89
CA ALA A 28 6.64 -17.32 8.33
C ALA A 28 6.38 -15.81 8.37
N MET A 29 5.75 -15.25 7.33
CA MET A 29 5.39 -13.84 7.27
C MET A 29 4.38 -13.46 8.36
N MET A 30 3.42 -14.33 8.66
CA MET A 30 2.44 -14.10 9.74
C MET A 30 3.12 -14.00 11.11
N LYS A 31 4.10 -14.86 11.41
CA LYS A 31 4.89 -14.76 12.65
C LYS A 31 5.64 -13.43 12.75
N TYR A 32 6.18 -12.95 11.62
CA TYR A 32 6.81 -11.63 11.57
C TYR A 32 5.80 -10.50 11.83
N ASN A 33 4.62 -10.56 11.23
CA ASN A 33 3.54 -9.60 11.45
C ASN A 33 3.06 -9.58 12.91
N GLU A 34 2.92 -10.76 13.53
CA GLU A 34 2.61 -10.92 14.96
C GLU A 34 3.68 -10.25 15.82
N ALA A 35 4.97 -10.44 15.50
CA ALA A 35 6.06 -9.79 16.24
C ALA A 35 6.01 -8.25 16.14
N LEU A 36 5.66 -7.68 14.98
CA LEU A 36 5.47 -6.22 14.84
C LEU A 36 4.28 -5.73 15.67
N LYS A 37 3.19 -6.49 15.67
CA LYS A 37 1.97 -6.18 16.44
C LYS A 37 2.23 -6.27 17.95
N ASP A 38 2.87 -7.33 18.41
CA ASP A 38 3.16 -7.57 19.83
C ASP A 38 4.18 -6.55 20.37
N ALA A 39 5.08 -6.06 19.52
CA ALA A 39 5.95 -4.93 19.83
C ALA A 39 5.22 -3.58 19.88
N GLY A 40 3.93 -3.52 19.50
CA GLY A 40 3.13 -2.30 19.52
C GLY A 40 3.48 -1.27 18.45
N ILE A 41 4.27 -1.65 17.44
CA ILE A 41 4.77 -0.73 16.42
C ILE A 41 3.99 -0.81 15.10
N LEU A 42 3.16 -1.83 14.91
CA LEU A 42 2.39 -2.01 13.68
C LEU A 42 1.16 -1.08 13.65
N ILE A 43 1.06 -0.21 12.65
CA ILE A 43 -0.13 0.61 12.42
C ILE A 43 -1.10 -0.10 11.47
N THR A 44 -0.62 -0.54 10.30
CA THR A 44 -1.40 -1.33 9.33
C THR A 44 -0.47 -2.08 8.38
N LEU A 45 -0.96 -3.13 7.72
CA LEU A 45 -0.25 -3.87 6.68
C LEU A 45 -1.25 -4.54 5.75
N ASP A 46 -0.91 -4.68 4.47
CA ASP A 46 -1.68 -5.49 3.52
C ASP A 46 -0.80 -5.98 2.35
N GLY A 47 -1.20 -7.10 1.76
CA GLY A 47 -0.72 -7.52 0.45
C GLY A 47 -1.51 -6.84 -0.68
N LEU A 48 -0.87 -6.65 -1.83
CA LEU A 48 -1.48 -6.06 -3.02
C LEU A 48 -1.63 -7.11 -4.11
N HIS A 49 -2.73 -7.04 -4.85
CA HIS A 49 -2.90 -7.85 -6.06
C HIS A 49 -1.84 -7.51 -7.12
N PRO A 50 -1.54 -8.45 -8.04
CA PRO A 50 -0.63 -8.20 -9.16
C PRO A 50 -1.06 -6.99 -10.00
N PRO A 51 -0.13 -6.30 -10.67
CA PRO A 51 -0.44 -5.11 -11.47
C PRO A 51 -1.50 -5.34 -12.56
N SER A 52 -1.63 -6.56 -13.07
CA SER A 52 -2.66 -6.95 -14.05
C SER A 52 -4.10 -6.76 -13.56
N MET A 53 -4.31 -6.64 -12.25
CA MET A 53 -5.61 -6.34 -11.62
C MET A 53 -5.75 -4.87 -11.20
N GLY A 54 -4.75 -4.05 -11.51
CA GLY A 54 -4.71 -2.64 -11.16
C GLY A 54 -4.88 -1.71 -12.36
N ALA A 55 -4.96 -0.42 -12.06
CA ALA A 55 -4.91 0.65 -13.04
C ALA A 55 -3.99 1.77 -12.53
N ARG A 56 -3.34 2.47 -13.46
CA ARG A 56 -2.61 3.71 -13.19
C ARG A 56 -3.38 4.89 -13.76
N VAL A 57 -3.39 6.00 -13.04
CA VAL A 57 -3.92 7.27 -13.53
C VAL A 57 -2.76 8.25 -13.61
N SER A 58 -2.42 8.69 -14.82
CA SER A 58 -1.38 9.69 -15.09
C SER A 58 -2.00 11.06 -15.34
N PHE A 59 -1.33 12.11 -14.88
CA PHE A 59 -1.74 13.51 -15.07
C PHE A 59 -0.77 14.28 -15.97
N ALA A 60 0.15 13.59 -16.64
CA ALA A 60 1.25 14.20 -17.41
C ALA A 60 0.78 15.13 -18.55
N THR A 61 -0.43 14.93 -19.06
CA THR A 61 -1.01 15.72 -20.15
C THR A 61 -1.91 16.86 -19.66
N GLY A 62 -1.96 17.11 -18.35
CA GLY A 62 -2.88 18.06 -17.71
C GLY A 62 -4.32 17.55 -17.60
N LYS A 63 -4.60 16.34 -18.08
CA LYS A 63 -5.87 15.62 -17.88
C LYS A 63 -5.57 14.21 -17.33
N PRO A 64 -6.45 13.63 -16.49
CA PRO A 64 -6.29 12.26 -16.03
C PRO A 64 -6.39 11.28 -17.21
N VAL A 65 -5.39 10.40 -17.34
CA VAL A 65 -5.36 9.30 -18.31
C VAL A 65 -5.23 8.00 -17.55
N VAL A 66 -6.16 7.07 -17.78
CA VAL A 66 -6.16 5.75 -17.15
C VAL A 66 -5.44 4.75 -18.05
N THR A 67 -4.62 3.91 -17.44
CA THR A 67 -3.95 2.78 -18.08
C THR A 67 -4.18 1.55 -17.22
N ASP A 68 -4.89 0.57 -17.75
CA ASP A 68 -5.05 -0.73 -17.11
C ASP A 68 -3.72 -1.50 -17.12
N GLY A 69 -3.49 -2.31 -16.09
CA GLY A 69 -2.30 -3.16 -16.02
C GLY A 69 -2.36 -4.38 -16.95
N PRO A 70 -1.25 -5.12 -17.07
CA PRO A 70 0.04 -4.87 -16.44
C PRO A 70 0.79 -3.68 -17.05
N PHE A 71 1.62 -3.01 -16.24
CA PHE A 71 2.32 -1.80 -16.67
C PHE A 71 3.64 -2.18 -17.33
N ALA A 72 3.68 -2.22 -18.66
CA ALA A 72 4.80 -2.75 -19.46
C ALA A 72 6.20 -2.20 -19.11
N GLU A 73 6.28 -0.96 -18.60
CA GLU A 73 7.55 -0.31 -18.26
C GLU A 73 8.00 -0.52 -16.79
N ALA A 74 7.17 -1.14 -15.94
CA ALA A 74 7.45 -1.26 -14.51
C ALA A 74 8.22 -2.55 -14.20
N LYS A 75 9.53 -2.43 -13.97
CA LYS A 75 10.40 -3.55 -13.53
C LYS A 75 10.31 -3.87 -12.04
N GLU A 76 9.83 -2.90 -11.26
CA GLU A 76 9.68 -2.99 -9.82
C GLU A 76 8.26 -2.54 -9.48
N VAL A 77 7.51 -3.43 -8.84
CA VAL A 77 6.12 -3.18 -8.44
C VAL A 77 5.91 -3.58 -6.99
N LEU A 78 4.96 -2.91 -6.33
CA LEU A 78 4.65 -3.20 -4.94
C LEU A 78 3.81 -4.47 -4.83
N GLY A 79 4.27 -5.44 -4.03
CA GLY A 79 3.51 -6.63 -3.66
C GLY A 79 2.77 -6.50 -2.32
N GLY A 80 3.10 -5.49 -1.53
CA GLY A 80 2.52 -5.27 -0.22
C GLY A 80 3.21 -4.14 0.53
N TYR A 81 2.69 -3.81 1.71
CA TYR A 81 3.29 -2.79 2.56
C TYR A 81 3.02 -3.06 4.04
N TRP A 82 3.86 -2.44 4.88
CA TRP A 82 3.60 -2.19 6.29
C TRP A 82 3.74 -0.70 6.56
N MET A 83 2.91 -0.17 7.45
CA MET A 83 3.15 1.10 8.12
C MET A 83 3.45 0.83 9.59
N ILE A 84 4.64 1.25 10.04
CA ILE A 84 5.10 1.07 11.41
C ILE A 84 5.41 2.40 12.08
N GLU A 85 5.33 2.45 13.40
CA GLU A 85 5.76 3.57 14.22
C GLU A 85 6.94 3.18 15.10
N VAL A 86 8.08 3.84 14.89
CA VAL A 86 9.35 3.57 15.58
C VAL A 86 10.09 4.87 15.91
N ALA A 87 11.13 4.79 16.73
CA ALA A 87 11.86 5.96 17.20
C ALA A 87 12.88 6.50 16.19
N SER A 88 13.27 5.73 15.16
CA SER A 88 14.23 6.16 14.15
C SER A 88 14.16 5.38 12.84
N ARG A 89 14.78 5.92 11.79
CA ARG A 89 14.97 5.19 10.51
C ARG A 89 15.80 3.92 10.71
N ASP A 90 16.81 3.97 11.57
CA ASP A 90 17.68 2.82 11.82
C ASP A 90 16.92 1.71 12.54
N GLU A 91 15.97 2.06 13.41
CA GLU A 91 15.05 1.10 14.01
C GLU A 91 14.10 0.50 12.97
N ALA A 92 13.57 1.30 12.03
CA ALA A 92 12.76 0.78 10.92
C ALA A 92 13.55 -0.21 10.05
N ILE A 93 14.82 0.11 9.74
CA ILE A 93 15.75 -0.79 9.03
C ILE A 93 15.99 -2.07 9.85
N ALA A 94 16.19 -1.96 11.16
CA ALA A 94 16.38 -3.12 12.01
C ALA A 94 15.16 -4.06 12.02
N TRP A 95 13.94 -3.51 11.95
CA TRP A 95 12.72 -4.31 11.79
C TRP A 95 12.61 -4.93 10.41
N ALA A 96 12.84 -4.16 9.33
CA ALA A 96 12.82 -4.68 7.96
C ALA A 96 13.79 -5.86 7.76
N ARG A 97 14.98 -5.81 8.38
CA ARG A 97 15.97 -6.91 8.33
C ARG A 97 15.52 -8.20 9.01
N LYS A 98 14.47 -8.17 9.83
CA LYS A 98 13.88 -9.38 10.45
C LYS A 98 12.80 -10.02 9.58
N CYS A 99 12.38 -9.35 8.49
CA CYS A 99 11.39 -9.89 7.57
C CYS A 99 11.92 -11.19 6.93
N PRO A 100 11.12 -12.26 6.85
CA PRO A 100 11.50 -13.51 6.20
C PRO A 100 11.37 -13.40 4.67
N ALA A 101 12.00 -12.38 4.09
CA ALA A 101 11.98 -12.09 2.65
C ALA A 101 12.88 -13.07 1.86
N SER A 102 12.48 -13.34 0.63
CA SER A 102 13.26 -14.14 -0.35
C SER A 102 14.39 -13.31 -0.98
N GLU A 103 15.35 -13.97 -1.65
CA GLU A 103 16.48 -13.29 -2.31
C GLU A 103 16.08 -12.28 -3.40
N ASN A 104 14.91 -12.46 -4.00
CA ASN A 104 14.36 -11.58 -5.04
C ASN A 104 13.45 -10.47 -4.48
N GLU A 105 13.36 -10.31 -3.17
CA GLU A 105 12.47 -9.35 -2.52
C GLU A 105 13.25 -8.18 -1.93
N ILE A 106 12.78 -6.97 -2.20
CA ILE A 106 13.35 -5.72 -1.72
C ILE A 106 12.33 -5.05 -0.81
N ILE A 107 12.78 -4.52 0.32
CA ILE A 107 11.95 -3.68 1.19
C ILE A 107 12.47 -2.24 1.12
N GLU A 108 11.72 -1.37 0.44
CA GLU A 108 11.99 0.07 0.45
C GLU A 108 11.43 0.70 1.74
N ILE A 109 12.26 1.46 2.45
CA ILE A 109 11.88 2.09 3.73
C ILE A 109 11.81 3.59 3.54
N ARG A 110 10.63 4.17 3.77
CA ARG A 110 10.38 5.61 3.63
C ARG A 110 9.70 6.17 4.86
N GLN A 111 10.22 7.28 5.36
CA GLN A 111 9.55 8.02 6.42
C GLN A 111 8.27 8.67 5.86
N VAL A 112 7.19 8.56 6.63
CA VAL A 112 5.95 9.29 6.36
C VAL A 112 6.14 10.72 6.87
N GLN A 113 5.76 11.70 6.06
CA GLN A 113 5.81 13.09 6.45
C GLN A 113 4.83 13.37 7.59
N GLU A 114 5.26 14.22 8.52
CA GLU A 114 4.45 14.77 9.61
C GLU A 114 4.23 16.26 9.40
N MET A 115 3.22 16.84 10.08
CA MET A 115 2.91 18.27 9.96
C MET A 115 4.10 19.17 10.30
N THR A 116 4.94 18.72 11.23
CA THR A 116 6.18 19.40 11.64
C THR A 116 7.24 19.48 10.54
N ASP A 117 7.11 18.71 9.46
CA ASP A 117 8.05 18.73 8.33
C ASP A 117 7.77 19.87 7.35
N PHE A 118 6.67 20.61 7.52
CA PHE A 118 6.21 21.65 6.59
C PHE A 118 6.23 23.05 7.21
N PRO A 119 6.38 24.12 6.38
CA PRO A 119 6.21 25.50 6.82
C PRO A 119 4.81 25.78 7.40
N GLU A 120 4.68 26.80 8.24
CA GLU A 120 3.43 27.11 8.95
C GLU A 120 2.27 27.38 7.99
N GLU A 121 2.52 28.02 6.85
CA GLU A 121 1.50 28.30 5.84
C GLU A 121 0.89 27.00 5.27
N VAL A 122 1.71 25.97 5.10
CA VAL A 122 1.26 24.65 4.65
C VAL A 122 0.53 23.93 5.78
N GLN A 123 1.01 24.06 7.01
CA GLN A 123 0.31 23.50 8.17
C GLN A 123 -1.10 24.08 8.33
N GLN A 124 -1.25 25.39 8.17
CA GLN A 124 -2.54 26.08 8.21
C GLN A 124 -3.45 25.61 7.06
N ALA A 125 -2.91 25.48 5.84
CA ALA A 125 -3.67 24.97 4.70
C ALA A 125 -4.16 23.52 4.91
N ALA A 126 -3.43 22.74 5.71
CA ALA A 126 -3.71 21.34 6.02
C ALA A 126 -4.28 21.14 7.44
N ALA A 127 -4.83 22.18 8.08
CA ALA A 127 -5.27 22.13 9.48
C ALA A 127 -6.32 21.03 9.79
N GLY A 128 -7.04 20.53 8.78
CA GLY A 128 -8.00 19.42 8.90
C GLY A 128 -7.43 18.01 8.65
N PHE A 129 -6.12 17.89 8.42
CA PHE A 129 -5.50 16.62 7.98
C PHE A 129 -5.48 15.56 9.09
N ALA A 130 -5.39 15.97 10.35
CA ALA A 130 -5.39 15.07 11.49
C ALA A 130 -6.76 14.39 11.65
N GLU A 131 -7.86 15.14 11.59
CA GLU A 131 -9.21 14.59 11.71
C GLU A 131 -9.54 13.64 10.54
N LEU A 132 -9.06 13.93 9.33
CA LEU A 132 -9.22 13.02 8.17
C LEU A 132 -8.60 11.64 8.40
N ARG A 133 -7.54 11.55 9.21
CA ARG A 133 -6.85 10.29 9.50
C ARG A 133 -7.56 9.46 10.56
N GLU A 134 -8.27 10.10 11.49
CA GLU A 134 -8.98 9.41 12.58
C GLU A 134 -10.36 8.90 12.17
N GLY A 135 -11.01 9.54 11.18
CA GLY A 135 -12.41 9.26 10.80
C GLY A 135 -12.66 8.08 9.85
N VAL A 136 -11.66 7.27 9.49
CA VAL A 136 -11.82 6.21 8.48
C VAL A 136 -12.16 4.87 9.13
N ASN A 137 -13.44 4.64 9.43
CA ASN A 137 -13.98 3.29 9.66
C ASN A 137 -14.65 2.80 8.36
N PRO A 138 -14.02 1.91 7.57
CA PRO A 138 -14.53 1.53 6.25
C PRO A 138 -15.84 0.73 6.28
N CYS A 139 -16.21 0.14 7.42
CA CYS A 139 -17.45 -0.61 7.58
C CYS A 139 -18.71 0.26 7.66
N GLU A 140 -18.61 1.57 7.88
CA GLU A 140 -19.79 2.45 8.06
C GLU A 140 -20.15 3.24 6.80
N ARG A 141 -19.42 3.09 5.69
CA ARG A 141 -19.78 3.74 4.44
C ARG A 141 -20.90 2.96 3.75
N PRO A 142 -22.12 3.51 3.58
CA PRO A 142 -23.11 2.90 2.71
C PRO A 142 -22.51 2.82 1.30
N PHE A 143 -22.57 1.64 0.68
CA PHE A 143 -22.23 1.49 -0.72
C PHE A 143 -23.07 2.49 -1.53
N PRO A 144 -22.47 3.42 -2.29
CA PRO A 144 -23.26 4.20 -3.22
C PRO A 144 -23.86 3.21 -4.22
N GLU A 145 -25.20 3.15 -4.27
CA GLU A 145 -25.91 2.52 -5.39
C GLU A 145 -25.47 3.24 -6.66
N TYR A 146 -24.41 2.76 -7.30
CA TYR A 146 -24.18 3.05 -8.70
C TYR A 146 -25.32 2.39 -9.44
N ALA A 147 -26.37 3.17 -9.66
CA ALA A 147 -27.46 2.85 -10.57
C ALA A 147 -26.81 2.30 -11.84
N ALA A 148 -27.02 1.00 -12.06
CA ALA A 148 -26.77 0.37 -13.35
C ALA A 148 -27.58 1.17 -14.36
N SER A 149 -26.92 2.14 -15.01
CA SER A 149 -27.55 2.93 -16.05
C SER A 149 -28.01 1.96 -17.14
N ASP A 150 -29.19 2.24 -17.69
CA ASP A 150 -30.00 1.40 -18.58
C ASP A 150 -29.34 0.93 -19.90
N LEU A 151 -28.02 1.00 -20.02
CA LEU A 151 -27.24 0.58 -21.19
C LEU A 151 -27.04 -0.94 -21.29
N TYR A 152 -27.24 -1.73 -20.23
CA TYR A 152 -27.08 -3.19 -20.26
C TYR A 152 -28.37 -4.00 -20.53
N ARG A 153 -29.54 -3.35 -20.66
CA ARG A 153 -30.83 -4.04 -20.97
C ARG A 153 -31.17 -4.16 -22.46
N ARG A 154 -30.24 -3.85 -23.37
CA ARG A 154 -30.49 -3.94 -24.83
C ARG A 154 -29.75 -5.06 -25.57
N LEU A 155 -29.16 -6.02 -24.85
CA LEU A 155 -28.53 -7.21 -25.47
C LEU A 155 -28.90 -8.52 -24.77
N MET A 156 -30.20 -8.72 -24.54
CA MET A 156 -30.84 -10.04 -24.44
C MET A 156 -32.14 -9.98 -25.22
#